data_AF-A0A0F9CDF5-F1
#
_entry.id   AF-A0A0F9CDF5-F1
#
_cell.length_a   1.000
_cell.length_b   1.000
_cell.length_c   1.000
_cell.angle_alpha   90.00
_cell.angle_beta   90.00
_cell.angle_gamma   90.00
#
_symmetry.space_group_name_H-M   'P 1'
#
loop_
_entity.id
_entity.type
_entity.pdbx_description
1 polymer ?
#
loop_
_entity_poly.entity_id
_entity_poly.type
_entity_poly.pdbx_seq_one_letter_code
_entity_poly.pdbx_strand_id
1 'polypeptide(L)'
;FDRQYPNDHLDEVTTSPIAAGALPLGQRMAPSEIEVRRLWSDGRFRLFLSHVSKHKVAVSSLKEALCLRGVDAFVAHEDIEPSLDWQREIELGLRSMHALAAIITPDFRESRWTDQEVGWALGRGILVVPVRLGADPHGLAGRFQAVSGSLQQPEALAEDVVKALLANQQTHGEMQRALIDTFAKASSCDMAKVLCRLLESITDIADEERDVLWRACSENAQVVDAIGVADAIYAVFGTPPATKPSEVHDGIPF
;
A
#
# COMPACT_ATOMS: atom_id res chain seq x y z
N PHE A 1 30.21 24.28 -43.51
CA PHE A 1 30.30 23.74 -42.15
C PHE A 1 31.39 22.68 -42.15
N ASP A 2 32.64 23.11 -42.00
CA ASP A 2 33.78 22.21 -41.87
C ASP A 2 33.70 21.49 -40.53
N ARG A 3 33.57 20.16 -40.56
CA ARG A 3 33.70 19.33 -39.37
C ARG A 3 35.18 19.21 -39.04
N GLN A 4 35.62 19.95 -38.03
CA GLN A 4 37.02 20.01 -37.55
C GLN A 4 37.51 18.75 -36.82
N TYR A 5 36.75 17.66 -36.79
CA TYR A 5 37.18 16.42 -36.14
C TYR A 5 36.91 15.22 -37.06
N PRO A 6 37.92 14.37 -37.34
CA PRO A 6 37.68 13.11 -38.01
C PRO A 6 36.76 12.25 -37.13
N ASN A 7 35.89 11.45 -37.74
CA ASN A 7 35.15 10.42 -37.03
C ASN A 7 36.16 9.35 -36.59
N ASP A 8 36.76 9.53 -35.42
CA ASP A 8 37.54 8.47 -34.79
C ASP A 8 36.58 7.32 -34.47
N HIS A 9 36.81 6.19 -35.12
CA HIS A 9 36.14 4.95 -34.78
C HIS A 9 36.67 4.50 -33.41
N LEU A 10 35.78 4.09 -32.51
CA LEU A 10 36.16 3.49 -31.24
C LEU A 10 36.79 2.13 -31.53
N ASP A 11 38.12 2.08 -31.60
CA ASP A 11 38.87 0.86 -31.92
C ASP A 11 38.93 -0.12 -30.73
N GLU A 12 38.84 0.37 -29.49
CA GLU A 12 38.89 -0.46 -28.29
C GLU A 12 38.06 0.15 -27.15
N VAL A 13 37.13 -0.62 -26.59
CA VAL A 13 36.35 -0.27 -25.40
C VAL A 13 36.85 -1.10 -24.23
N THR A 14 37.65 -0.49 -23.35
CA THR A 14 38.11 -1.13 -22.12
C THR A 14 37.07 -0.96 -21.02
N THR A 15 36.30 -2.01 -20.72
CA THR A 15 35.44 -2.02 -19.54
C THR A 15 36.26 -2.44 -18.32
N SER A 16 36.78 -1.47 -17.56
CA SER A 16 37.39 -1.73 -16.26
C SER A 16 36.29 -1.97 -15.22
N PRO A 17 36.31 -3.07 -14.45
CA PRO A 17 35.40 -3.22 -13.32
C PRO A 17 35.77 -2.14 -12.29
N ILE A 18 34.82 -1.23 -12.02
CA ILE A 18 34.72 -0.35 -10.85
C ILE A 18 36.08 0.16 -10.35
N ALA A 19 36.44 1.41 -10.70
CA ALA A 19 37.65 2.08 -10.24
C ALA A 19 37.96 1.80 -8.76
N ALA A 20 39.21 1.51 -8.43
CA ALA A 20 39.64 1.31 -7.05
C ALA A 20 39.23 2.51 -6.18
N GLY A 21 38.23 2.32 -5.32
CA GLY A 21 37.63 3.38 -4.49
C GLY A 21 36.16 3.69 -4.80
N ALA A 22 35.60 3.21 -5.90
CA ALA A 22 34.15 3.22 -6.07
C ALA A 22 33.57 2.17 -5.11
N LEU A 23 32.98 2.67 -4.02
CA LEU A 23 32.18 1.85 -3.13
C LEU A 23 31.15 1.13 -4.01
N PRO A 24 31.00 -0.21 -3.91
CA PRO A 24 29.79 -0.81 -4.43
C PRO A 24 28.64 0.00 -3.83
N LEU A 25 27.67 0.43 -4.65
CA LEU A 25 26.36 0.81 -4.14
C LEU A 25 25.94 -0.39 -3.30
N GLY A 26 26.06 -0.26 -1.97
CA GLY A 26 26.40 -1.38 -1.08
C GLY A 26 25.47 -2.57 -1.25
N GLN A 27 25.90 -3.76 -0.79
CA GLN A 27 24.98 -4.90 -0.67
C GLN A 27 23.75 -4.46 0.13
N ARG A 28 22.65 -4.18 -0.58
CA ARG A 28 21.41 -3.71 0.00
C ARG A 28 20.76 -4.91 0.67
N MET A 29 21.06 -5.11 1.96
CA MET A 29 20.32 -6.05 2.79
C MET A 29 18.84 -5.67 2.74
N ALA A 30 17.92 -6.63 2.71
CA ALA A 30 16.51 -6.33 2.94
C ALA A 30 16.36 -5.71 4.35
N PRO A 31 15.48 -4.70 4.55
CA PRO A 31 15.24 -4.18 5.88
C PRO A 31 14.78 -5.31 6.81
N SER A 32 15.29 -5.33 8.04
CA SER A 32 14.94 -6.35 9.02
C SER A 32 13.46 -6.21 9.44
N GLU A 33 12.83 -7.29 9.92
CA GLU A 33 11.46 -7.22 10.41
C GLU A 33 11.29 -6.19 11.54
N ILE A 34 12.30 -6.04 12.41
CA ILE A 34 12.26 -5.08 13.51
C ILE A 34 12.21 -3.65 12.98
N GLU A 35 12.98 -3.33 11.93
CA GLU A 35 12.94 -2.01 11.30
C GLU A 35 11.58 -1.78 10.63
N VAL A 36 11.08 -2.76 9.89
CA VAL A 36 9.78 -2.69 9.23
C VAL A 36 8.66 -2.43 10.24
N ARG A 37 8.63 -3.14 11.38
CA ARG A 37 7.59 -2.99 12.41
C ARG A 37 7.64 -1.66 13.17
N ARG A 38 8.76 -0.94 13.11
CA ARG A 38 8.84 0.43 13.66
C ARG A 38 8.06 1.42 12.79
N LEU A 39 8.04 1.17 11.49
CA LEU A 39 7.42 2.05 10.52
C LEU A 39 5.99 1.67 10.18
N TRP A 40 5.70 0.37 10.13
CA TRP A 40 4.43 -0.17 9.68
C TRP A 40 3.78 -1.03 10.75
N SER A 41 2.47 -0.88 10.87
CA SER A 41 1.63 -1.70 11.73
C SER A 41 1.48 -3.11 11.17
N ASP A 42 1.58 -4.12 12.04
CA ASP A 42 1.41 -5.53 11.66
C ASP A 42 0.01 -5.80 11.07
N GLY A 43 -0.06 -6.60 10.01
CA GLY A 43 -1.30 -6.97 9.33
C GLY A 43 -1.93 -5.85 8.50
N ARG A 44 -1.20 -4.76 8.23
CA ARG A 44 -1.66 -3.66 7.36
C ARG A 44 -0.92 -3.64 6.02
N PHE A 45 -1.59 -3.12 5.01
CA PHE A 45 -0.99 -2.87 3.71
C PHE A 45 -0.10 -1.63 3.78
N ARG A 46 1.17 -1.77 3.40
CA ARG A 46 2.18 -0.70 3.48
C ARG A 46 2.15 0.19 2.24
N LEU A 47 1.62 1.39 2.35
CA LEU A 47 1.53 2.35 1.24
C LEU A 47 2.42 3.57 1.50
N PHE A 48 3.28 3.90 0.55
CA PHE A 48 4.04 5.15 0.60
C PHE A 48 3.28 6.27 -0.13
N LEU A 49 3.04 7.40 0.54
CA LEU A 49 2.38 8.57 -0.04
C LEU A 49 3.43 9.63 -0.44
N SER A 50 3.76 9.64 -1.73
CA SER A 50 4.61 10.68 -2.33
C SER A 50 3.76 11.91 -2.58
N HIS A 51 4.07 13.04 -1.94
CA HIS A 51 3.30 14.27 -2.02
C HIS A 51 4.16 15.50 -1.76
N VAL A 52 3.67 16.68 -2.16
CA VAL A 52 4.29 17.95 -1.80
C VAL A 52 3.90 18.33 -0.37
N SER A 53 4.88 18.69 0.47
CA SER A 53 4.69 19.00 1.90
C SER A 53 3.60 20.03 2.19
N LYS A 54 3.40 20.99 1.28
CA LYS A 54 2.33 22.01 1.37
C LYS A 54 0.94 21.39 1.58
N HIS A 55 0.71 20.17 1.08
CA HIS A 55 -0.55 19.45 1.20
C HIS A 55 -0.59 18.44 2.35
N LYS A 56 0.43 18.42 3.22
CA LYS A 56 0.59 17.50 4.36
C LYS A 56 -0.67 17.30 5.18
N VAL A 57 -1.35 18.39 5.55
CA VAL A 57 -2.54 18.33 6.41
C VAL A 57 -3.65 17.54 5.72
N ALA A 58 -3.91 17.84 4.46
CA ALA A 58 -4.95 17.17 3.69
C ALA A 58 -4.57 15.72 3.34
N VAL A 59 -3.29 15.44 3.10
CA VAL A 59 -2.76 14.07 2.92
C VAL A 59 -2.83 13.27 4.23
N SER A 60 -2.71 13.92 5.39
CA SER A 60 -2.89 13.25 6.69
C SER A 60 -4.33 12.76 6.88
N SER A 61 -5.33 13.54 6.45
CA SER A 61 -6.73 13.08 6.42
C SER A 61 -6.94 11.90 5.47
N LEU A 62 -6.27 11.88 4.31
CA LEU A 62 -6.27 10.72 3.43
C LEU A 62 -5.64 9.49 4.11
N LYS A 63 -4.53 9.65 4.83
CA LYS A 63 -3.90 8.59 5.62
C LYS A 63 -4.86 8.01 6.66
N GLU A 64 -5.61 8.85 7.38
CA GLU A 64 -6.61 8.40 8.35
C GLU A 64 -7.72 7.58 7.67
N ALA A 65 -8.23 8.05 6.52
CA ALA A 65 -9.24 7.34 5.74
C ALA A 65 -8.73 6.00 5.17
N LEU A 66 -7.45 5.92 4.81
CA LEU A 66 -6.76 4.70 4.38
C LEU A 66 -6.59 3.69 5.52
N CYS A 67 -6.29 4.16 6.73
CA CYS A 67 -6.14 3.33 7.94
C CYS A 67 -7.43 2.54 8.27
N LEU A 68 -8.59 3.17 8.08
CA LEU A 68 -9.90 2.51 8.23
C LEU A 68 -10.13 1.37 7.23
N ARG A 69 -9.33 1.33 6.14
CA ARG A 69 -9.40 0.35 5.05
C ARG A 69 -8.20 -0.60 5.02
N GLY A 70 -7.49 -0.74 6.14
CA GLY A 70 -6.39 -1.69 6.26
C GLY A 70 -5.07 -1.23 5.69
N VAL A 71 -4.95 0.02 5.25
CA VAL A 71 -3.70 0.58 4.73
C VAL A 71 -2.99 1.38 5.82
N ASP A 72 -1.77 0.99 6.15
CA ASP A 72 -0.86 1.85 6.89
C ASP A 72 -0.05 2.69 5.90
N ALA A 73 -0.26 4.00 5.96
CA ALA A 73 0.30 4.94 5.01
C ALA A 73 1.47 5.72 5.62
N PHE A 74 2.62 5.69 4.95
CA PHE A 74 3.76 6.54 5.28
C PHE A 74 3.68 7.85 4.48
N VAL A 75 3.78 8.98 5.18
CA VAL A 75 3.63 10.33 4.59
C VAL A 75 5.00 11.00 4.64
N ALA A 76 5.66 11.13 3.49
CA ALA A 76 6.99 11.73 3.39
C ALA A 76 6.90 13.27 3.35
N HIS A 77 7.60 13.98 4.24
CA HIS A 77 7.56 15.45 4.33
C HIS A 77 8.92 16.05 3.96
N GLU A 78 8.91 17.16 3.21
CA GLU A 78 10.11 17.88 2.75
C GLU A 78 10.41 19.20 3.48
N ASP A 79 9.57 19.67 4.43
CA ASP A 79 9.68 21.06 4.91
C ASP A 79 10.86 21.37 5.85
N ILE A 80 11.75 20.42 6.14
CA ILE A 80 12.95 20.65 6.97
C ILE A 80 14.12 19.88 6.35
N GLU A 81 15.31 20.48 6.31
CA GLU A 81 16.56 19.80 5.96
C GLU A 81 16.66 18.51 6.80
N PRO A 82 16.56 17.32 6.19
CA PRO A 82 16.36 16.08 6.93
C PRO A 82 17.50 15.82 7.91
N SER A 83 17.18 15.50 9.17
CA SER A 83 18.16 14.83 10.02
C SER A 83 18.53 13.48 9.38
N LEU A 84 19.74 12.97 9.67
CA LEU A 84 20.18 11.66 9.17
C LEU A 84 19.17 10.54 9.50
N ASP A 85 18.48 10.65 10.64
CA ASP A 85 17.47 9.68 11.05
C ASP A 85 16.21 9.76 10.19
N TRP A 86 15.77 10.96 9.78
CA TRP A 86 14.61 11.11 8.90
C TRP A 86 14.87 10.54 7.50
N GLN A 87 16.07 10.72 6.94
CA GLN A 87 16.43 10.12 5.66
C GLN A 87 16.38 8.59 5.70
N ARG A 88 16.81 7.99 6.82
CA ARG A 88 16.73 6.54 7.02
C ARG A 88 15.29 6.05 7.05
N GLU A 89 14.37 6.78 7.68
CA GLU A 89 12.93 6.43 7.70
C GLU A 89 12.30 6.50 6.30
N ILE A 90 12.62 7.54 5.51
CA ILE A 90 12.18 7.61 4.11
C ILE A 90 12.74 6.44 3.31
N GLU A 91 14.03 6.15 3.44
CA GLU A 91 14.67 5.02 2.74
C GLU A 91 14.04 3.68 3.17
N LEU A 92 13.79 3.50 4.46
CA LEU A 92 13.11 2.33 5.00
C LEU A 92 11.71 2.20 4.41
N GLY A 93 10.92 3.28 4.37
CA GLY A 93 9.61 3.31 3.74
C GLY A 93 9.67 2.91 2.27
N LEU A 94 10.55 3.55 1.50
CA LEU A 94 10.76 3.25 0.08
C LEU A 94 11.28 1.83 -0.18
N ARG A 95 11.98 1.20 0.78
CA ARG A 95 12.47 -0.18 0.67
C ARG A 95 11.44 -1.22 1.07
N SER A 96 10.54 -0.89 2.00
CA SER A 96 9.63 -1.85 2.63
C SER A 96 8.15 -1.66 2.25
N MET A 97 7.77 -0.62 1.51
CA MET A 97 6.41 -0.46 1.00
C MET A 97 5.97 -1.61 0.06
N HIS A 98 4.67 -1.88 0.02
CA HIS A 98 4.03 -2.75 -0.97
C HIS A 98 3.69 -2.00 -2.26
N ALA A 99 3.34 -0.71 -2.14
CA ALA A 99 3.03 0.17 -3.26
C ALA A 99 3.36 1.63 -2.91
N LEU A 100 3.37 2.48 -3.94
CA LEU A 100 3.47 3.93 -3.80
C LEU A 100 2.22 4.58 -4.41
N ALA A 101 1.62 5.55 -3.72
CA ALA A 101 0.64 6.45 -4.30
C ALA A 101 1.27 7.83 -4.52
N ALA A 102 1.23 8.32 -5.76
CA ALA A 102 1.76 9.63 -6.14
C ALA A 102 0.64 10.66 -6.14
N ILE A 103 0.65 11.57 -5.17
CA ILE A 103 -0.39 12.58 -4.94
C ILE A 103 -0.14 13.80 -5.82
N ILE A 104 -0.62 13.77 -7.07
CA ILE A 104 -0.24 14.70 -8.15
C ILE A 104 -1.11 15.95 -8.12
N THR A 105 -0.62 16.96 -7.41
CA THR A 105 -1.10 18.34 -7.41
C THR A 105 -0.36 19.18 -8.47
N PRO A 106 -0.84 20.40 -8.81
CA PRO A 106 -0.16 21.26 -9.79
C PRO A 106 1.32 21.56 -9.49
N ASP A 107 1.68 21.62 -8.21
CA ASP A 107 3.04 21.85 -7.70
C ASP A 107 3.86 20.56 -7.52
N PHE A 108 3.31 19.38 -7.86
CA PHE A 108 3.97 18.08 -7.65
C PHE A 108 5.32 17.96 -8.35
N ARG A 109 5.45 18.54 -9.54
CA ARG A 109 6.69 18.52 -10.35
C ARG A 109 7.77 19.45 -9.81
N GLU A 110 7.42 20.42 -8.97
CA GLU A 110 8.37 21.38 -8.41
C GLU A 110 9.09 20.83 -7.19
N SER A 111 8.55 19.77 -6.57
CA SER A 111 9.19 19.05 -5.48
C SER A 111 10.49 18.39 -5.94
N ARG A 112 11.49 18.43 -5.06
CA ARG A 112 12.80 17.82 -5.32
C ARG A 112 12.79 16.31 -5.13
N TRP A 113 11.83 15.76 -4.38
CA TRP A 113 11.82 14.34 -4.00
C TRP A 113 10.77 13.51 -4.72
N THR A 114 9.62 14.07 -5.08
CA THR A 114 8.50 13.30 -5.66
C THR A 114 8.91 12.46 -6.87
N ASP A 115 9.63 13.04 -7.82
CA ASP A 115 10.15 12.32 -8.99
C ASP A 115 11.18 11.25 -8.63
N GLN A 116 11.97 11.45 -7.56
CA GLN A 116 12.94 10.46 -7.07
C GLN A 116 12.24 9.28 -6.39
N GLU A 117 11.23 9.54 -5.57
CA GLU A 117 10.43 8.52 -4.88
C GLU A 117 9.64 7.67 -5.89
N VAL A 118 8.99 8.33 -6.86
CA VAL A 118 8.31 7.65 -7.97
C VAL A 118 9.30 6.85 -8.80
N GLY A 119 10.44 7.44 -9.16
CA GLY A 119 11.51 6.75 -9.89
C GLY A 119 12.05 5.53 -9.15
N TRP A 120 12.17 5.60 -7.82
CA TRP A 120 12.59 4.49 -6.96
C TRP A 120 11.59 3.34 -7.00
N ALA A 121 10.30 3.63 -6.83
CA ALA A 121 9.25 2.61 -6.90
C ALA A 121 9.25 1.90 -8.27
N LEU A 122 9.30 2.67 -9.36
CA LEU A 122 9.33 2.14 -10.71
C LEU A 122 10.59 1.32 -10.99
N GLY A 123 11.75 1.80 -10.55
CA GLY A 123 13.02 1.08 -10.70
C GLY A 123 13.06 -0.25 -9.95
N ARG A 124 12.25 -0.41 -8.90
CA ARG A 124 12.06 -1.67 -8.17
C ARG A 124 10.95 -2.56 -8.74
N GLY A 125 10.21 -2.09 -9.74
CA GLY A 125 9.04 -2.80 -10.26
C GLY A 125 7.86 -2.84 -9.28
N ILE A 126 7.82 -1.93 -8.32
CA ILE A 126 6.70 -1.77 -7.37
C ILE A 126 5.59 -0.94 -8.03
N LEU A 127 4.34 -1.29 -7.75
CA LEU A 127 3.18 -0.56 -8.24
C LEU A 127 3.23 0.91 -7.80
N VAL A 128 3.09 1.81 -8.77
CA VAL A 128 2.79 3.23 -8.55
C VAL A 128 1.34 3.48 -8.94
N VAL A 129 0.56 4.01 -8.00
CA VAL A 129 -0.81 4.47 -8.20
C VAL A 129 -0.80 6.00 -8.33
N PRO A 130 -0.90 6.56 -9.55
CA PRO A 130 -1.01 8.01 -9.69
C PRO A 130 -2.38 8.47 -9.19
N VAL A 131 -2.39 9.49 -8.34
CA VAL A 131 -3.60 10.14 -7.81
C VAL A 131 -3.66 11.57 -8.36
N ARG A 132 -4.51 11.79 -9.35
CA ARG A 132 -4.71 13.07 -10.04
C ARG A 132 -5.52 14.03 -9.16
N LEU A 133 -4.89 15.10 -8.70
CA LEU A 133 -5.49 16.18 -7.91
C LEU A 133 -5.27 17.54 -8.57
N GLY A 134 -5.75 17.68 -9.81
CA GLY A 134 -5.63 18.93 -10.58
C GLY A 134 -4.43 19.01 -11.52
N ALA A 135 -3.59 17.98 -11.58
CA ALA A 135 -2.56 17.82 -12.61
C ALA A 135 -2.43 16.37 -13.06
N ASP A 136 -2.06 16.16 -14.34
CA ASP A 136 -1.86 14.84 -14.90
C ASP A 136 -0.52 14.22 -14.46
N PRO A 137 -0.45 12.89 -14.29
CA PRO A 137 0.81 12.22 -14.04
C PRO A 137 1.78 12.45 -15.20
N HIS A 138 3.03 12.83 -14.89
CA HIS A 138 4.07 13.06 -15.88
C HIS A 138 5.15 11.96 -15.85
N GLY A 139 6.07 12.03 -16.80
CA GLY A 139 7.18 11.09 -16.90
C GLY A 139 6.72 9.63 -17.06
N LEU A 140 7.43 8.71 -16.41
CA LEU A 140 7.10 7.28 -16.47
C LEU A 140 5.78 6.94 -15.74
N ALA A 141 5.37 7.76 -14.76
CA ALA A 141 4.09 7.58 -14.07
C ALA A 141 2.88 7.85 -14.99
N GLY A 142 3.04 8.66 -16.04
CA GLY A 142 2.02 8.94 -17.05
C GLY A 142 1.52 7.72 -17.84
N ARG A 143 2.19 6.56 -17.71
CA ARG A 143 1.80 5.32 -18.37
C ARG A 143 0.70 4.55 -17.61
N PHE A 144 0.48 4.86 -16.34
CA PHE A 144 -0.50 4.17 -15.51
C PHE A 144 -1.82 4.94 -15.47
N GLN A 145 -2.93 4.21 -15.36
CA GLN A 145 -4.23 4.82 -15.17
C GLN A 145 -4.30 5.49 -13.80
N ALA A 146 -4.58 6.79 -13.78
CA ALA A 146 -4.67 7.56 -12.55
C ALA A 146 -6.04 7.41 -11.88
N VAL A 147 -6.02 7.28 -10.55
CA VAL A 147 -7.19 7.56 -9.71
C VAL A 147 -7.39 9.07 -9.69
N SER A 148 -8.59 9.55 -9.98
CA SER A 148 -8.90 10.99 -9.94
C SER A 148 -9.77 11.29 -8.74
N GLY A 149 -9.47 12.35 -8.00
CA GLY A 149 -10.25 12.68 -6.80
C GLY A 149 -9.89 14.04 -6.22
N SER A 150 -10.19 14.21 -4.93
CA SER A 150 -10.00 15.45 -4.20
C SER A 150 -9.59 15.15 -2.76
N LEU A 151 -8.62 15.88 -2.23
CA LEU A 151 -8.24 15.79 -0.80
C LEU A 151 -9.31 16.39 0.14
N GLN A 152 -10.32 17.07 -0.40
CA GLN A 152 -11.50 17.50 0.36
C GLN A 152 -12.51 16.35 0.54
N GLN A 153 -12.31 15.21 -0.13
CA GLN A 153 -13.12 14.00 -0.02
C GLN A 153 -12.22 12.78 0.26
N PRO A 154 -11.49 12.76 1.39
CA PRO A 154 -10.46 11.77 1.67
C PRO A 154 -11.02 10.33 1.74
N GLU A 155 -12.26 10.13 2.19
CA GLU A 155 -12.88 8.81 2.28
C GLU A 155 -13.15 8.19 0.91
N ALA A 156 -13.71 8.97 -0.02
CA ALA A 156 -13.95 8.52 -1.38
C ALA A 156 -12.63 8.24 -2.09
N LEU A 157 -11.65 9.15 -1.94
CA LEU A 157 -10.33 8.98 -2.52
C LEU A 157 -9.60 7.74 -1.97
N ALA A 158 -9.66 7.50 -0.66
CA ALA A 158 -9.08 6.30 -0.05
C ALA A 158 -9.73 5.02 -0.58
N GLU A 159 -11.05 5.03 -0.80
CA GLU A 159 -11.77 3.90 -1.38
C GLU A 159 -11.28 3.59 -2.80
N ASP A 160 -11.15 4.60 -3.65
CA ASP A 160 -10.68 4.43 -5.02
C ASP A 160 -9.22 3.97 -5.09
N VAL A 161 -8.36 4.47 -4.20
CA VAL A 161 -6.98 3.97 -4.07
C VAL A 161 -6.97 2.50 -3.67
N VAL A 162 -7.77 2.09 -2.67
CA VAL A 162 -7.83 0.68 -2.25
C VAL A 162 -8.38 -0.22 -3.37
N LYS A 163 -9.39 0.23 -4.11
CA LYS A 163 -9.88 -0.49 -5.30
C LYS A 163 -8.80 -0.65 -6.36
N ALA A 164 -7.98 0.37 -6.61
CA ALA A 164 -6.85 0.27 -7.53
C ALA A 164 -5.80 -0.73 -7.05
N LEU A 165 -5.53 -0.79 -5.74
CA LEU A 165 -4.62 -1.77 -5.13
C LEU A 165 -5.17 -3.21 -5.21
N LEU A 166 -6.48 -3.40 -5.01
CA LEU A 166 -7.14 -4.71 -5.17
C LEU A 166 -7.19 -5.17 -6.62
N ALA A 167 -7.38 -4.26 -7.57
CA ALA A 167 -7.47 -4.61 -8.99
C ALA A 167 -6.11 -5.02 -9.60
N ASN A 168 -4.99 -4.71 -8.94
CA ASN A 168 -3.66 -5.00 -9.45
C ASN A 168 -3.12 -6.33 -8.91
N GLN A 169 -2.69 -7.24 -9.80
CA GLN A 169 -2.20 -8.57 -9.44
C GLN A 169 -0.98 -8.57 -8.50
N GLN A 170 -0.14 -7.54 -8.53
CA GLN A 170 1.05 -7.46 -7.65
C GLN A 170 0.68 -7.14 -6.20
N THR A 171 -0.44 -6.44 -5.98
CA THR A 171 -0.84 -5.93 -4.67
C THR A 171 -2.12 -6.57 -4.13
N HIS A 172 -2.88 -7.27 -4.97
CA HIS A 172 -4.17 -7.87 -4.63
C HIS A 172 -4.10 -8.69 -3.33
N GLY A 173 -3.25 -9.72 -3.27
CA GLY A 173 -3.20 -10.63 -2.13
C GLY A 173 -2.80 -9.95 -0.82
N GLU A 174 -1.82 -9.04 -0.84
CA GLU A 174 -1.43 -8.29 0.36
C GLU A 174 -2.52 -7.30 0.80
N MET A 175 -3.22 -6.67 -0.14
CA MET A 175 -4.31 -5.74 0.17
C MET A 175 -5.55 -6.48 0.69
N GLN A 176 -5.89 -7.61 0.08
CA GLN A 176 -6.97 -8.49 0.52
C GLN A 176 -6.72 -8.99 1.95
N ARG A 177 -5.53 -9.54 2.22
CA ARG A 177 -5.16 -9.99 3.58
C ARG A 177 -5.29 -8.87 4.60
N ALA A 178 -4.79 -7.68 4.27
CA ALA A 178 -4.89 -6.52 5.14
C ALA A 178 -6.34 -6.08 5.39
N LEU A 179 -7.23 -6.16 4.38
CA LEU A 179 -8.65 -5.87 4.55
C LEU A 179 -9.34 -6.88 5.46
N ILE A 180 -9.08 -8.17 5.28
CA ILE A 180 -9.67 -9.24 6.09
C ILE A 180 -9.21 -9.13 7.54
N ASP A 181 -7.91 -8.95 7.77
CA ASP A 181 -7.34 -8.74 9.12
C ASP A 181 -7.94 -7.49 9.79
N THR A 182 -8.13 -6.43 9.01
CA THR A 182 -8.71 -5.18 9.51
C THR A 182 -10.20 -5.33 9.81
N PHE A 183 -10.94 -6.08 9.00
CA PHE A 183 -12.36 -6.39 9.23
C PHE A 183 -12.54 -7.24 10.48
N ALA A 184 -11.73 -8.28 10.64
CA ALA A 184 -11.77 -9.12 11.83
C ALA A 184 -11.50 -8.34 13.13
N LYS A 185 -10.67 -7.30 13.04
CA LYS A 185 -10.29 -6.40 14.15
C LYS A 185 -11.05 -5.08 14.14
N ALA A 186 -12.16 -4.97 13.40
CA ALA A 186 -12.91 -3.72 13.30
C ALA A 186 -13.28 -3.20 14.70
N SER A 187 -13.00 -1.92 14.96
CA SER A 187 -13.18 -1.29 16.27
C SER A 187 -14.43 -0.43 16.36
N SER A 188 -15.21 -0.33 15.28
CA SER A 188 -16.50 0.37 15.26
C SER A 188 -17.43 -0.22 14.18
N CYS A 189 -18.75 -0.09 14.38
CA CYS A 189 -19.73 -0.52 13.38
C CYS A 189 -19.57 0.23 12.04
N ASP A 190 -19.16 1.50 12.07
CA ASP A 190 -18.92 2.28 10.85
C ASP A 190 -17.70 1.75 10.08
N MET A 191 -16.64 1.37 10.78
CA MET A 191 -15.48 0.73 10.19
C MET A 191 -15.85 -0.62 9.57
N ALA A 192 -16.64 -1.45 10.27
CA ALA A 192 -17.13 -2.72 9.74
C ALA A 192 -17.94 -2.53 8.43
N LYS A 193 -18.83 -1.52 8.39
CA LYS A 193 -19.61 -1.19 7.17
C LYS A 193 -18.73 -0.73 6.01
N VAL A 194 -17.73 0.12 6.27
CA VAL A 194 -16.79 0.59 5.24
C VAL A 194 -16.01 -0.58 4.64
N LEU A 195 -15.51 -1.49 5.48
CA LEU A 195 -14.75 -2.65 5.06
C LEU A 195 -15.62 -3.67 4.32
N CYS A 196 -16.86 -3.90 4.76
CA CYS A 196 -17.81 -4.80 4.10
C CYS A 196 -18.00 -4.45 2.62
N ARG A 197 -18.21 -3.16 2.31
CA ARG A 197 -18.37 -2.68 0.92
C ARG A 197 -17.15 -2.97 0.04
N LEU A 198 -15.95 -2.99 0.62
CA LEU A 198 -14.73 -3.33 -0.11
C LEU A 198 -14.61 -4.85 -0.29
N LEU A 199 -14.91 -5.62 0.74
CA LEU A 199 -14.89 -7.08 0.71
C LEU A 199 -15.89 -7.66 -0.31
N GLU A 200 -17.04 -7.02 -0.51
CA GLU A 200 -18.02 -7.41 -1.54
C GLU A 200 -17.44 -7.42 -2.98
N SER A 201 -16.36 -6.69 -3.23
CA SER A 201 -15.69 -6.67 -4.53
C SER A 201 -14.68 -7.81 -4.74
N ILE A 202 -14.40 -8.59 -3.70
CA ILE A 202 -13.42 -9.68 -3.71
C ILE A 202 -14.14 -10.99 -4.06
N THR A 203 -13.66 -11.68 -5.08
CA THR A 203 -14.28 -12.93 -5.58
C THR A 203 -13.48 -14.17 -5.26
N ASP A 204 -12.19 -14.02 -5.02
CA ASP A 204 -11.20 -15.07 -4.88
C ASP A 204 -10.64 -15.04 -3.47
N ILE A 205 -11.19 -15.86 -2.57
CA ILE A 205 -10.77 -15.95 -1.17
C ILE A 205 -10.40 -17.38 -0.79
N ALA A 206 -9.30 -17.54 -0.06
CA ALA A 206 -8.90 -18.83 0.49
C ALA A 206 -9.87 -19.30 1.58
N ASP A 207 -9.88 -20.61 1.87
CA ASP A 207 -10.77 -21.16 2.89
C ASP A 207 -10.41 -20.64 4.30
N GLU A 208 -9.12 -20.48 4.60
CA GLU A 208 -8.66 -19.94 5.88
C GLU A 208 -9.06 -18.47 6.06
N GLU A 209 -9.01 -17.69 4.99
CA GLU A 209 -9.42 -16.28 4.96
C GLU A 209 -10.94 -16.14 5.15
N ARG A 210 -11.70 -17.06 4.55
CA ARG A 210 -13.15 -17.14 4.73
C ARG A 210 -13.53 -17.47 6.17
N ASP A 211 -12.82 -18.40 6.80
CA ASP A 211 -13.01 -18.74 8.22
C ASP A 211 -12.76 -17.54 9.14
N VAL A 212 -11.79 -16.69 8.81
CA VAL A 212 -11.54 -15.44 9.55
C VAL A 212 -12.73 -14.48 9.42
N LEU A 213 -13.29 -14.30 8.22
CA LEU A 213 -14.47 -13.47 8.01
C LEU A 213 -15.69 -14.00 8.78
N TRP A 214 -15.95 -15.30 8.71
CA TRP A 214 -17.05 -15.93 9.44
C TRP A 214 -16.91 -15.77 10.94
N ARG A 215 -15.70 -16.00 11.47
CA ARG A 215 -15.41 -15.80 12.90
C ARG A 215 -15.67 -14.35 13.30
N ALA A 216 -15.25 -13.38 12.50
CA ALA A 216 -15.52 -11.97 12.75
C ALA A 216 -17.03 -11.68 12.83
N CYS A 217 -17.83 -12.27 11.92
CA CYS A 217 -19.28 -12.14 11.92
C CYS A 217 -20.01 -12.83 13.08
N SER A 218 -19.33 -13.67 13.88
CA SER A 218 -19.91 -14.30 15.07
C SER A 218 -19.32 -13.79 16.39
N GLU A 219 -18.06 -13.35 16.39
CA GLU A 219 -17.31 -13.04 17.62
C GLU A 219 -17.00 -11.55 17.82
N ASN A 220 -16.90 -10.77 16.74
CA ASN A 220 -16.63 -9.33 16.86
C ASN A 220 -17.94 -8.55 16.96
N ALA A 221 -18.24 -8.02 18.16
CA ALA A 221 -19.45 -7.22 18.40
C ALA A 221 -19.62 -6.04 17.42
N GLN A 222 -18.54 -5.40 16.99
CA GLN A 222 -18.60 -4.27 16.03
C GLN A 222 -19.01 -4.72 14.63
N VAL A 223 -18.79 -5.99 14.29
CA VAL A 223 -19.23 -6.60 13.03
C VAL A 223 -20.64 -7.16 13.18
N VAL A 224 -20.92 -7.86 14.29
CA VAL A 224 -22.23 -8.46 14.60
C VAL A 224 -23.32 -7.39 14.70
N ASP A 225 -23.07 -6.31 15.43
CA ASP A 225 -24.05 -5.25 15.71
C ASP A 225 -24.18 -4.27 14.52
N ALA A 226 -23.27 -4.34 13.54
CA ALA A 226 -23.35 -3.51 12.34
C ALA A 226 -24.44 -4.05 11.40
N ILE A 227 -25.56 -3.33 11.37
CA ILE A 227 -26.74 -3.64 10.54
C ILE A 227 -26.32 -4.01 9.10
N GLY A 228 -26.66 -5.24 8.69
CA GLY A 228 -26.48 -5.76 7.34
C GLY A 228 -25.08 -6.26 7.00
N VAL A 229 -24.08 -6.09 7.87
CA VAL A 229 -22.68 -6.47 7.56
C VAL A 229 -22.51 -7.99 7.54
N ALA A 230 -22.94 -8.71 8.57
CA ALA A 230 -22.81 -10.17 8.60
C ALA A 230 -23.59 -10.84 7.46
N ASP A 231 -24.83 -10.37 7.20
CA ASP A 231 -25.66 -10.88 6.11
C ASP A 231 -25.00 -10.68 4.74
N ALA A 232 -24.39 -9.52 4.50
CA ALA A 232 -23.68 -9.23 3.26
C ALA A 232 -22.46 -10.14 3.08
N ILE A 233 -21.67 -10.35 4.14
CA ILE A 233 -20.53 -11.28 4.12
C ILE A 233 -21.01 -12.70 3.82
N TYR A 234 -22.08 -13.18 4.46
CA TYR A 234 -22.61 -14.51 4.18
C TYR A 234 -23.22 -14.65 2.78
N ALA A 235 -23.78 -13.57 2.23
CA ALA A 235 -24.29 -13.57 0.86
C ALA A 235 -23.18 -13.72 -0.18
N VAL A 236 -22.01 -13.08 0.05
CA VAL A 236 -20.88 -13.12 -0.87
C VAL A 236 -20.03 -14.39 -0.68
N PHE A 237 -19.75 -14.76 0.56
CA PHE A 237 -18.79 -15.81 0.89
C PHE A 237 -19.44 -17.11 1.38
N GLY A 238 -20.77 -17.19 1.40
CA GLY A 238 -21.52 -18.32 1.94
C GLY A 238 -21.60 -18.28 3.47
N THR A 239 -22.38 -19.19 4.03
CA THR A 239 -22.53 -19.34 5.49
C THR A 239 -21.53 -20.37 6.03
N PRO A 240 -21.03 -20.19 7.27
CA PRO A 240 -20.19 -21.19 7.90
C PRO A 240 -20.91 -22.55 7.98
N PRO A 241 -20.20 -23.67 7.78
CA PRO A 241 -20.80 -24.99 7.92
C PRO A 241 -21.32 -25.17 9.35
N ALA A 242 -22.47 -25.82 9.49
CA ALA A 242 -23.04 -26.12 10.81
C ALA A 242 -21.97 -26.81 11.67
N THR A 243 -21.66 -26.21 12.82
CA THR A 243 -20.73 -26.79 13.79
C THR A 243 -21.26 -28.17 14.15
N LYS A 244 -20.56 -29.24 13.74
CA LYS A 244 -20.86 -30.56 14.29
C LYS A 244 -20.72 -30.41 15.80
N PRO A 245 -21.74 -30.80 16.61
CA PRO A 245 -21.57 -30.79 18.05
C PRO A 245 -20.31 -31.59 18.36
N SER A 246 -19.41 -31.01 19.15
CA SER A 246 -18.25 -31.73 19.64
C SER A 246 -18.77 -33.03 20.22
N GLU A 247 -18.37 -34.16 19.65
CA GLU A 247 -18.60 -35.46 20.26
C GLU A 247 -17.97 -35.35 21.65
N VAL A 248 -18.84 -35.13 22.63
CA VAL A 248 -18.53 -35.37 24.02
C VAL A 248 -18.14 -36.84 24.00
N HIS A 249 -16.83 -37.09 24.02
CA HIS A 249 -16.30 -38.40 24.29
C HIS A 249 -16.77 -38.70 25.71
N ASP A 250 -17.98 -39.25 25.83
CA ASP A 250 -18.49 -39.86 27.03
C ASP A 250 -17.48 -40.96 27.36
N GLY A 251 -16.55 -40.61 28.24
CA GLY A 251 -15.58 -41.51 28.79
C GLY A 251 -16.32 -42.55 29.59
N ILE A 252 -16.46 -43.74 29.02
CA ILE A 252 -16.64 -44.99 29.74
C ILE A 252 -15.69 -45.97 29.04
N PRO A 253 -14.80 -46.71 29.73
CA PRO A 253 -15.02 -47.35 31.04
C PRO A 253 -13.83 -47.30 32.02
N PHE A 254 -14.10 -47.37 33.33
CA PHE A 254 -13.57 -48.39 34.26
C PHE A 254 -14.50 -48.52 35.47
#